data_AF-A0A1Q9NKS3-F1
#
_entry.id   AF-A0A1Q9NKS3-F1
#
_cell.length_a   1.000
_cell.length_b   1.000
_cell.length_c   1.000
_cell.angle_alpha   90.00
_cell.angle_beta   90.00
_cell.angle_gamma   90.00
#
_symmetry.space_group_name_H-M   'P 1'
#
loop_
_entity.id
_entity.type
_entity.pdbx_description
1 polymer ?
#
loop_
_entity_poly.entity_id
_entity_poly.type
_entity_poly.pdbx_seq_one_letter_code
_entity_poly.pdbx_strand_id
1 'polypeptide(L)'
;MIEIARNLSKEQKLEGNYQVDSVTELKNLKSDYFDIVVSNYVLQDTPDLDSVMKSLYRVIKNIGRLILVFTHPCFPQSDFTKLREDNTVQYK
;
A
#
# COMPACT_ATOMS: atom_id res chain seq x y z
N MET A 1 -6.30 14.69 -3.40
CA MET A 1 -6.57 14.02 -2.10
C MET A 1 -5.81 14.64 -0.92
N ILE A 2 -4.50 14.90 -1.02
CA ILE A 2 -3.72 15.51 0.09
C ILE A 2 -4.27 16.87 0.57
N GLU A 3 -4.67 17.75 -0.34
CA GLU A 3 -5.27 19.05 0.02
C GLU A 3 -6.60 18.90 0.76
N ILE A 4 -7.44 17.96 0.31
CA ILE A 4 -8.71 17.62 0.96
C ILE A 4 -8.44 17.11 2.38
N ALA A 5 -7.47 16.21 2.56
CA ALA A 5 -7.08 15.70 3.87
C ALA A 5 -6.59 16.82 4.81
N ARG A 6 -5.77 17.74 4.31
CA ARG A 6 -5.32 18.92 5.08
C ARG A 6 -6.47 19.80 5.53
N ASN A 7 -7.45 20.06 4.65
CA ASN A 7 -8.60 20.90 4.98
C ASN A 7 -9.51 20.22 6.01
N LEU A 8 -9.82 18.94 5.82
CA LEU A 8 -10.63 18.16 6.77
C LEU A 8 -9.98 18.12 8.16
N SER A 9 -8.65 17.96 8.23
CA SER A 9 -7.95 17.95 9.51
C SER A 9 -7.92 19.32 10.18
N LYS A 10 -7.85 20.43 9.43
CA LYS A 10 -8.04 21.78 9.97
C LYS A 10 -9.44 21.97 10.55
N GLU A 11 -10.47 21.56 9.82
CA GLU A 11 -11.87 21.66 10.26
C GLU A 11 -12.11 20.85 11.54
N GLN A 12 -11.56 19.64 11.60
CA GLN A 12 -11.70 18.72 12.74
C GLN A 12 -10.70 18.99 13.88
N LYS A 13 -9.84 20.01 13.76
CA LYS A 13 -8.77 20.34 14.72
C LYS A 13 -7.85 19.16 15.03
N LEU A 14 -7.54 18.36 14.00
CA LEU A 14 -6.60 17.25 14.06
C LEU A 14 -5.22 17.72 13.62
N GLU A 15 -4.19 17.25 14.32
CA GLU A 15 -2.80 17.47 13.95
C GLU A 15 -2.33 16.34 13.01
N GLY A 16 -1.53 16.71 12.00
CA GLY A 16 -0.99 15.74 11.05
C GLY A 16 -0.07 16.39 10.03
N ASN A 17 0.98 15.66 9.63
CA ASN A 17 1.87 16.06 8.55
C ASN A 17 1.42 15.38 7.26
N TYR A 18 1.18 16.17 6.22
CA TYR A 18 0.70 15.68 4.93
C TYR A 18 1.72 16.01 3.86
N GLN A 19 2.12 14.98 3.11
CA GLN A 19 3.17 15.05 2.11
C GLN A 19 2.70 14.35 0.84
N VAL A 20 3.07 14.92 -0.31
CA VAL A 20 2.98 14.23 -1.60
C VAL A 20 4.29 13.50 -1.81
N ASP A 21 4.23 12.19 -1.99
CA ASP A 21 5.40 11.35 -2.29
C ASP A 21 4.98 10.09 -3.06
N SER A 22 5.94 9.44 -3.70
CA SER A 22 5.74 8.11 -4.27
C SER A 22 5.92 7.05 -3.21
N VAL A 23 5.01 6.09 -3.14
CA VAL A 23 5.14 4.92 -2.25
C VAL A 23 6.27 3.99 -2.67
N THR A 24 6.75 4.04 -3.92
CA THR A 24 7.93 3.27 -4.36
C THR A 24 9.24 3.79 -3.76
N GLU A 25 9.26 5.03 -3.26
CA GLU A 25 10.49 5.69 -2.79
C GLU A 25 10.38 6.17 -1.33
N LEU A 26 9.27 6.83 -0.98
CA LEU A 26 9.04 7.54 0.28
C LEU A 26 10.20 8.49 0.62
N LYS A 27 10.76 9.16 -0.38
CA LYS A 27 12.07 9.82 -0.31
C LYS A 27 12.16 10.93 0.74
N ASN A 28 11.05 11.58 1.10
CA ASN A 28 11.07 12.63 2.12
C ASN A 28 10.81 12.09 3.54
N LEU A 29 10.63 10.78 3.69
CA LEU A 29 10.47 10.12 4.99
C LEU A 29 11.79 9.53 5.48
N LYS A 30 12.05 9.71 6.78
CA LYS A 30 13.24 9.15 7.45
C LYS A 30 13.15 7.63 7.54
N SER A 31 14.30 6.98 7.45
CA SER A 31 14.44 5.55 7.74
C SER A 31 14.29 5.29 9.24
N ASP A 32 13.84 4.09 9.64
CA ASP A 32 13.75 3.63 11.04
C ASP A 32 13.04 4.63 11.96
N TYR A 33 11.93 5.22 11.51
CA TYR A 33 11.27 6.34 12.19
C TYR A 33 9.87 6.02 12.70
N PHE A 34 9.09 5.24 11.95
CA PHE A 34 7.68 5.01 12.26
C PHE A 34 7.49 3.72 13.05
N ASP A 35 6.79 3.81 14.18
CA ASP A 35 6.41 2.65 14.99
C ASP A 35 5.32 1.82 14.29
N ILE A 36 4.43 2.48 13.53
CA ILE A 36 3.36 1.86 12.76
C ILE A 36 3.27 2.54 11.40
N VAL A 37 3.14 1.74 10.34
CA VAL A 37 2.81 2.21 8.98
C VAL A 37 1.57 1.48 8.51
N VAL A 38 0.61 2.23 7.97
CA VAL A 38 -0.65 1.70 7.43
C VAL A 38 -0.71 2.01 5.94
N SER A 39 -0.84 0.97 5.12
CA SER A 39 -1.13 1.08 3.69
C SER A 39 -2.55 0.59 3.45
N ASN A 40 -3.46 1.52 3.13
CA ASN A 40 -4.87 1.21 2.93
C ASN A 40 -5.22 1.26 1.45
N TYR A 41 -5.36 0.10 0.82
CA TYR A 41 -5.72 -0.10 -0.59
C TYR A 41 -4.74 0.48 -1.62
N VAL A 42 -3.49 0.75 -1.24
CA VAL A 42 -2.48 1.35 -2.14
C VAL A 42 -1.77 0.30 -3.01
N LEU A 43 -1.49 -0.90 -2.47
CA LEU A 43 -0.61 -1.87 -3.14
C LEU A 43 -1.15 -2.38 -4.49
N GLN A 44 -2.47 -2.42 -4.65
CA GLN A 44 -3.12 -2.87 -5.89
C GLN A 44 -2.95 -1.88 -7.06
N ASP A 45 -2.61 -0.62 -6.75
CA ASP A 45 -2.41 0.44 -7.75
C ASP A 45 -0.92 0.65 -8.09
N THR A 46 -0.03 -0.20 -7.57
CA THR A 46 1.42 -0.07 -7.74
C THR A 46 1.99 -1.21 -8.58
N PRO A 47 2.62 -0.93 -9.74
CA PRO A 47 3.17 -1.98 -10.60
C PRO A 47 4.49 -2.56 -10.06
N ASP A 48 5.22 -1.81 -9.23
CA ASP A 48 6.52 -2.21 -8.66
C ASP A 48 6.39 -2.47 -7.15
N LEU A 49 5.85 -3.65 -6.83
CA LEU A 49 5.63 -4.06 -5.44
C LEU A 49 6.96 -4.22 -4.68
N ASP A 50 8.03 -4.66 -5.34
CA ASP A 50 9.33 -4.86 -4.70
C ASP A 50 9.91 -3.55 -4.17
N SER A 51 9.87 -2.48 -4.96
CA SER A 51 10.31 -1.16 -4.52
C SER A 51 9.42 -0.61 -3.42
N VAL A 52 8.10 -0.84 -3.49
CA VAL A 52 7.17 -0.47 -2.41
C VAL A 52 7.49 -1.18 -1.11
N MET A 53 7.75 -2.50 -1.14
CA MET A 53 8.07 -3.24 0.07
C MET A 53 9.41 -2.78 0.67
N LYS A 54 10.40 -2.45 -0.16
CA LYS A 54 11.69 -1.88 0.30
C LYS A 54 11.52 -0.51 0.94
N SER A 55 10.71 0.38 0.35
CA SER A 55 10.49 1.71 0.89
C SER A 55 9.71 1.66 2.23
N LEU A 56 8.68 0.81 2.33
CA LEU A 56 7.90 0.60 3.55
C LEU A 56 8.76 0.01 4.67
N TYR A 57 9.57 -1.00 4.36
CA TYR A 57 10.52 -1.58 5.30
C TYR A 57 11.52 -0.54 5.79
N ARG A 58 12.06 0.29 4.88
CA ARG A 58 13.04 1.33 5.21
C ARG A 58 12.52 2.31 6.27
N VAL A 59 11.26 2.76 6.16
CA VAL A 59 10.72 3.81 7.03
C VAL A 59 10.24 3.29 8.39
N ILE A 60 9.90 2.00 8.48
CA ILE A 60 9.46 1.35 9.72
C ILE A 60 10.64 1.12 10.67
N LYS A 61 10.40 1.33 11.97
CA LYS A 61 11.37 1.00 13.01
C LYS A 61 11.65 -0.49 13.11
N ASN A 62 12.82 -0.87 13.61
CA ASN A 62 13.02 -2.24 14.14
C ASN A 62 11.92 -2.58 15.16
N ILE A 63 11.23 -3.71 14.97
CA ILE A 63 10.08 -4.17 15.78
C ILE A 63 8.79 -3.33 15.57
N GLY A 64 8.79 -2.39 14.62
CA GLY A 64 7.59 -1.67 14.19
C GLY A 64 6.60 -2.55 13.43
N ARG A 65 5.38 -2.03 13.22
CA ARG A 65 4.27 -2.78 12.61
C ARG A 65 3.89 -2.22 11.25
N LEU A 66 3.86 -3.08 10.23
CA LEU A 66 3.28 -2.79 8.93
C LEU A 66 1.86 -3.38 8.87
N ILE A 67 0.86 -2.53 8.64
CA ILE A 67 -0.54 -2.94 8.45
C ILE A 67 -0.90 -2.69 6.98
N LEU A 68 -1.26 -3.75 6.27
CA LEU A 68 -1.61 -3.71 4.86
C LEU A 68 -3.07 -4.09 4.69
N VAL A 69 -3.82 -3.26 3.96
CA VAL A 69 -5.17 -3.55 3.50
C VAL A 69 -5.15 -3.48 1.98
N PHE A 70 -5.57 -4.55 1.31
CA PHE A 70 -5.67 -4.63 -0.14
C PHE A 70 -6.76 -5.63 -0.51
N THR A 71 -7.27 -5.57 -1.74
CA THR A 71 -8.36 -6.45 -2.17
C THR A 71 -7.86 -7.84 -2.55
N HIS A 72 -8.76 -8.83 -2.45
CA HIS A 72 -8.57 -10.10 -3.14
C HIS A 72 -8.92 -9.95 -4.63
N PRO A 73 -8.24 -10.70 -5.53
CA PRO A 73 -7.16 -11.65 -5.25
C PRO A 73 -5.80 -10.96 -5.09
N CYS A 74 -5.13 -11.18 -3.95
CA CYS A 74 -3.82 -10.57 -3.68
C CYS A 74 -2.63 -11.42 -4.15
N PHE A 75 -2.83 -12.73 -4.29
CA PHE A 75 -1.79 -13.64 -4.74
C PHE A 75 -2.14 -14.15 -6.12
N PRO A 76 -1.13 -14.40 -6.99
CA PRO A 76 -1.34 -15.17 -8.18
C PRO A 76 -2.07 -16.46 -7.79
N GLN A 77 -3.24 -16.70 -8.36
CA GLN A 77 -3.91 -17.99 -8.22
C GLN A 77 -3.14 -18.98 -9.09
N SER A 78 -2.00 -19.45 -8.59
CA SER A 78 -1.25 -20.56 -9.18
C SER A 78 -2.20 -21.76 -9.29
N ASP A 79 -2.41 -22.23 -10.52
CA ASP A 79 -3.02 -23.49 -10.94
C ASP A 79 -4.52 -23.56 -11.34
N PHE A 80 -5.26 -22.45 -11.46
CA PHE A 80 -6.71 -22.53 -11.70
C PHE A 80 -7.28 -21.84 -12.95
N THR A 81 -6.46 -21.48 -13.94
CA THR A 81 -7.02 -21.06 -15.24
C THR A 81 -6.62 -22.06 -16.31
N LYS A 82 -7.39 -23.14 -16.44
CA LYS A 82 -7.56 -23.76 -17.76
C LYS A 82 -8.65 -22.97 -18.46
N LEU A 83 -8.27 -22.14 -19.44
CA LEU A 83 -9.22 -21.68 -20.43
C LEU A 83 -9.68 -22.92 -21.19
N ARG A 84 -10.94 -23.32 -21.04
CA ARG A 84 -11.50 -24.39 -21.86
C ARG A 84 -11.66 -23.88 -23.30
N GLU A 85 -11.75 -24.79 -24.27
CA GLU A 85 -11.95 -24.44 -25.69
C GLU A 85 -13.23 -23.63 -25.94
N ASP A 86 -14.17 -23.66 -24.99
CA ASP A 86 -15.42 -22.87 -24.99
C ASP A 86 -15.29 -21.49 -24.31
N ASN A 87 -14.08 -21.02 -24.02
CA ASN A 87 -13.79 -19.77 -23.29
C ASN A 87 -14.33 -19.71 -21.85
N THR A 88 -14.68 -20.84 -21.24
CA THR A 88 -15.07 -20.87 -19.82
C THR A 88 -13.85 -20.97 -18.91
N VAL A 89 -13.94 -20.31 -17.75
CA VAL A 89 -12.91 -20.31 -16.69
C VAL A 89 -13.36 -21.26 -15.58
N GLN A 90 -12.51 -22.23 -15.22
CA GLN A 90 -12.78 -23.15 -14.11
C GLN A 90 -11.79 -22.93 -12.96
N TYR A 91 -12.28 -22.34 -11.87
CA TYR A 91 -11.61 -22.39 -10.57
C TYR A 91 -11.67 -23.84 -10.03
N LYS A 92 -10.58 -24.41 -9.50
CA LYS A 92 -10.72 -25.62 -8.66
C LYS A 92 -11.08 -25.20 -7.24
#